data_AF-A0A8S3YD35-F1
#
_entry.id   AF-A0A8S3YD35-F1
#
_cell.length_a   1.000
_cell.length_b   1.000
_cell.length_c   1.000
_cell.angle_alpha   90.00
_cell.angle_beta   90.00
_cell.angle_gamma   90.00
#
_symmetry.space_group_name_H-M   'P 1'
#
loop_
_entity.id
_entity.type
_entity.pdbx_description
1 polymer ?
#
loop_
_entity_poly.entity_id
_entity_poly.type
_entity_poly.pdbx_seq_one_letter_code
_entity_poly.pdbx_strand_id
1 'polypeptide(L)'
;VCGGEFVDSGMITSPNYPAEYPPGKKCSWKITVKEEFIVVLRFKYFKVQKHRNCTYDYVAVYDGPTEASPLLGKHCGNRKPKPIKSSGNTMYVKFVSDESRQKVGFSASFVPASCGGEFVGSGVIASPDFPAEYLPGKNCSWKITVKEGFIVVLEFRFFQ
;
A
#
# COMPACT_ATOMS: atom_id res chain seq x y z
N VAL A 1 19.81 2.82 -12.13
CA VAL A 1 18.33 2.76 -12.19
C VAL A 1 17.89 1.63 -11.26
N CYS A 2 16.79 1.80 -10.52
CA CYS A 2 16.25 0.79 -9.60
C CYS A 2 14.72 0.84 -9.65
N GLY A 3 14.07 -0.30 -9.39
CA GLY A 3 12.64 -0.43 -9.61
C GLY A 3 12.30 -1.40 -10.73
N GLY A 4 11.04 -1.39 -11.16
CA GLY A 4 10.55 -2.22 -12.26
C GLY A 4 9.03 -2.38 -12.23
N GLU A 5 8.52 -3.10 -13.23
CA GLU A 5 7.13 -3.55 -13.25
C GLU A 5 7.04 -4.98 -12.74
N PHE A 6 6.01 -5.26 -11.95
CA PHE A 6 5.78 -6.56 -11.32
C PHE A 6 4.34 -6.97 -11.56
N VAL A 7 4.13 -8.27 -11.74
CA VAL A 7 2.82 -8.87 -11.96
C VAL A 7 2.54 -9.90 -10.88
N ASP A 8 1.28 -9.98 -10.47
CA ASP A 8 0.75 -10.96 -9.52
C ASP A 8 1.33 -10.81 -8.09
N SER A 9 2.42 -11.52 -7.78
CA SER A 9 2.99 -11.54 -6.43
C SER A 9 4.51 -11.43 -6.47
N GLY A 10 5.10 -10.99 -5.36
CA GLY A 10 6.55 -10.85 -5.30
C GLY A 10 7.05 -10.06 -4.12
N MET A 11 8.31 -9.61 -4.24
CA MET A 11 8.99 -8.84 -3.23
C MET A 11 9.74 -7.66 -3.85
N ILE A 12 9.70 -6.53 -3.15
CA ILE A 12 10.48 -5.34 -3.47
C ILE A 12 11.37 -4.98 -2.27
N THR A 13 12.55 -4.46 -2.56
CA THR A 13 13.54 -4.08 -1.55
C THR A 13 14.16 -2.74 -1.90
N SER A 14 14.61 -2.01 -0.89
CA SER A 14 15.51 -0.88 -1.13
C SER A 14 16.80 -1.36 -1.80
N PRO A 15 17.46 -0.53 -2.61
CA PRO A 15 18.74 -0.90 -3.21
C PRO A 15 19.74 -1.32 -2.14
N ASN A 16 20.58 -2.32 -2.47
CA ASN A 16 21.59 -2.93 -1.60
C ASN A 16 21.08 -3.67 -0.37
N TYR A 17 19.76 -3.75 -0.12
CA TYR A 17 19.24 -4.52 1.01
C TYR A 17 19.79 -5.97 0.98
N PRO A 18 20.34 -6.51 2.09
CA PRO A 18 20.20 -6.03 3.48
C PRO A 18 21.27 -5.03 3.96
N ALA A 19 22.17 -4.56 3.10
CA ALA A 19 23.07 -3.44 3.40
C ALA A 19 22.35 -2.09 3.28
N GLU A 20 23.03 -1.00 3.64
CA GLU A 20 22.45 0.33 3.58
C GLU A 20 22.18 0.78 2.14
N TYR A 21 21.03 1.43 1.91
CA TYR A 21 20.71 2.00 0.60
C TYR A 21 21.68 3.15 0.27
N PRO A 22 22.04 3.37 -1.00
CA PRO A 22 22.88 4.50 -1.39
C PRO A 22 22.13 5.85 -1.35
N PRO A 23 22.85 6.98 -1.26
CA PRO A 23 22.27 8.33 -1.33
C PRO A 23 21.66 8.64 -2.69
N GLY A 24 20.78 9.64 -2.71
CA GLY A 24 20.26 10.26 -3.94
C GLY A 24 19.47 9.33 -4.86
N LYS A 25 18.88 8.24 -4.34
CA LYS A 25 18.14 7.28 -5.15
C LYS A 25 16.68 7.67 -5.29
N LYS A 26 16.15 7.38 -6.48
CA LYS A 26 14.73 7.42 -6.81
C LYS A 26 14.40 6.09 -7.47
N CYS A 27 13.74 5.19 -6.73
CA CYS A 27 13.31 3.89 -7.21
C CYS A 27 11.79 3.85 -7.29
N SER A 28 11.27 3.12 -8.27
CA SER A 28 9.82 2.99 -8.44
C SER A 28 9.41 1.59 -8.86
N TRP A 29 8.37 1.07 -8.25
CA TRP A 29 7.79 -0.23 -8.56
C TRP A 29 6.33 -0.04 -8.92
N LYS A 30 5.93 -0.50 -10.11
CA LYS A 30 4.53 -0.61 -10.51
C LYS A 30 4.12 -2.07 -10.38
N ILE A 31 3.14 -2.33 -9.55
CA ILE A 31 2.63 -3.67 -9.26
C ILE A 31 1.26 -3.78 -9.89
N THR A 32 1.03 -4.84 -10.66
CA THR A 32 -0.25 -5.13 -11.32
C THR A 32 -0.69 -6.55 -10.96
N VAL A 33 -1.91 -6.72 -10.47
CA VAL A 33 -2.57 -8.01 -10.30
C VAL A 33 -3.69 -8.17 -11.34
N LYS A 34 -4.29 -9.35 -11.43
CA LYS A 34 -5.46 -9.53 -12.30
C LYS A 34 -6.60 -8.62 -11.87
N GLU A 35 -7.47 -8.27 -12.82
CA GLU A 35 -8.50 -7.25 -12.62
C GLU A 35 -9.46 -7.57 -11.46
N GLU A 36 -9.69 -8.83 -11.12
CA GLU A 36 -10.56 -9.24 -10.00
C GLU A 36 -9.94 -9.02 -8.60
N PHE A 37 -8.63 -8.70 -8.53
CA PHE A 37 -7.88 -8.57 -7.28
C PHE A 37 -7.46 -7.13 -6.98
N ILE A 38 -7.05 -6.93 -5.74
CA ILE A 38 -6.31 -5.77 -5.23
C ILE A 38 -4.90 -6.17 -4.82
N VAL A 39 -4.00 -5.20 -4.73
CA VAL A 39 -2.63 -5.40 -4.26
C VAL A 39 -2.58 -5.19 -2.75
N VAL A 40 -2.03 -6.17 -2.02
CA VAL A 40 -1.74 -6.04 -0.59
C VAL A 40 -0.23 -6.02 -0.35
N LEU A 41 0.30 -4.84 -0.01
CA LEU A 41 1.72 -4.63 0.30
C LEU A 41 1.99 -4.80 1.81
N ARG A 42 2.97 -5.63 2.16
CA ARG A 42 3.39 -5.92 3.53
C ARG A 42 4.88 -5.72 3.69
N PHE A 43 5.26 -4.74 4.52
CA PHE A 43 6.66 -4.58 4.92
C PHE A 43 7.07 -5.71 5.86
N LYS A 44 8.16 -6.40 5.51
CA LYS A 44 8.86 -7.38 6.36
C LYS A 44 9.89 -6.69 7.24
N TYR A 45 10.66 -5.76 6.66
CA TYR A 45 11.61 -4.91 7.36
C TYR A 45 11.44 -3.45 6.96
N PHE A 46 11.64 -2.52 7.89
CA PHE A 46 11.54 -1.08 7.62
C PHE A 46 12.43 -0.25 8.57
N LYS A 47 13.48 0.34 8.02
CA LYS A 47 14.36 1.30 8.68
C LYS A 47 14.86 2.30 7.64
N VAL A 48 14.15 3.40 7.51
CA VAL A 48 14.45 4.54 6.65
C VAL A 48 14.80 5.74 7.55
N GLN A 49 15.62 6.67 7.08
CA GLN A 49 16.01 7.85 7.85
C GLN A 49 14.76 8.58 8.40
N LYS A 50 14.76 8.89 9.70
CA LYS A 50 13.59 9.46 10.39
C LYS A 50 13.54 10.97 10.18
N HIS A 51 12.39 11.47 9.74
CA HIS A 51 12.08 12.90 9.71
C HIS A 51 10.62 13.14 10.10
N ARG A 52 10.30 14.31 10.69
CA ARG A 52 8.95 14.63 11.19
C ARG A 52 7.88 14.49 10.10
N ASN A 53 8.20 14.93 8.88
CA ASN A 53 7.28 14.94 7.73
C ASN A 53 7.76 14.03 6.57
N CYS A 54 8.75 13.16 6.82
CA CYS A 54 9.32 12.26 5.80
C CYS A 54 9.71 13.00 4.50
N THR A 55 10.43 14.12 4.61
CA THR A 55 10.83 14.97 3.46
C THR A 55 12.23 14.66 2.96
N TYR A 56 13.04 13.99 3.77
CA TYR A 56 14.36 13.48 3.42
C TYR A 56 14.20 12.13 2.71
N ASP A 57 14.44 11.02 3.43
CA ASP A 57 14.21 9.68 2.90
C ASP A 57 12.77 9.20 3.18
N TYR A 58 12.15 8.56 2.19
CA TYR A 58 10.79 8.03 2.36
C TYR A 58 10.43 6.93 1.38
N VAL A 59 9.43 6.13 1.77
CA VAL A 59 8.65 5.27 0.87
C VAL A 59 7.25 5.85 0.75
N ALA A 60 6.82 6.16 -0.46
CA ALA A 60 5.45 6.58 -0.79
C ALA A 60 4.73 5.47 -1.55
N VAL A 61 3.46 5.24 -1.22
CA VAL A 61 2.62 4.21 -1.84
C VAL A 61 1.37 4.89 -2.38
N TYR A 62 1.03 4.61 -3.64
CA TYR A 62 -0.03 5.25 -4.39
C TYR A 62 -1.04 4.22 -4.91
N ASP A 63 -2.30 4.61 -4.95
CA ASP A 63 -3.45 3.80 -5.31
C ASP A 63 -3.70 3.82 -6.83
N GLY A 64 -2.85 3.13 -7.57
CA GLY A 64 -2.94 3.08 -9.02
C GLY A 64 -1.57 2.89 -9.69
N PRO A 65 -1.49 3.11 -11.01
CA PRO A 65 -0.31 2.73 -11.79
C PRO A 65 0.84 3.74 -11.74
N THR A 66 0.66 4.96 -11.22
CA THR A 66 1.67 6.03 -11.30
C THR A 66 1.73 6.90 -10.04
N GLU A 67 2.71 7.81 -9.97
CA GLU A 67 2.83 8.79 -8.88
C GLU A 67 1.77 9.91 -8.91
N ALA A 68 0.97 10.00 -9.98
CA ALA A 68 -0.17 10.90 -10.08
C ALA A 68 -1.44 10.31 -9.42
N SER A 69 -1.43 9.01 -9.10
CA SER A 69 -2.52 8.33 -8.41
C SER A 69 -2.68 8.80 -6.95
N PRO A 70 -3.84 8.58 -6.30
CA PRO A 70 -4.04 8.96 -4.90
C PRO A 70 -2.98 8.39 -3.94
N LEU A 71 -2.49 9.18 -2.99
CA LEU A 71 -1.47 8.73 -2.03
C LEU A 71 -2.12 7.92 -0.89
N LEU A 72 -1.75 6.64 -0.78
CA LEU A 72 -2.17 5.76 0.33
C LEU A 72 -1.34 5.99 1.59
N GLY A 73 -0.09 6.41 1.44
CA GLY A 73 0.77 6.71 2.59
C GLY A 73 2.19 7.10 2.22
N LYS A 74 2.82 7.90 3.09
CA LYS A 74 4.24 8.26 3.04
C LYS A 74 4.89 7.91 4.36
N HIS A 75 5.95 7.11 4.29
CA HIS A 75 6.54 6.47 5.48
C HIS A 75 8.05 6.67 5.55
N CYS A 76 8.55 6.89 6.76
CA CYS A 76 9.98 6.99 7.09
C CYS A 76 10.21 6.61 8.57
N GLY A 77 11.46 6.54 9.00
CA GLY A 77 11.83 6.07 10.34
C GLY A 77 11.90 4.55 10.45
N ASN A 78 11.78 4.03 11.67
CA ASN A 78 11.94 2.61 12.00
C ASN A 78 10.64 1.91 12.42
N ARG A 79 9.51 2.62 12.38
CA ARG A 79 8.20 2.02 12.66
C ARG A 79 7.69 1.39 11.37
N LYS A 80 7.57 0.06 11.40
CA LYS A 80 7.01 -0.70 10.28
C LYS A 80 5.57 -0.26 9.97
N PRO A 81 5.25 0.14 8.73
CA PRO A 81 3.87 0.42 8.33
C PRO A 81 2.97 -0.80 8.51
N LYS A 82 1.68 -0.56 8.77
CA LYS A 82 0.64 -1.60 8.66
C LYS A 82 0.53 -2.06 7.20
N PRO A 83 -0.03 -3.25 6.92
CA PRO A 83 -0.34 -3.66 5.54
C PRO A 83 -1.13 -2.57 4.80
N ILE A 84 -0.72 -2.28 3.58
CA ILE A 84 -1.34 -1.27 2.71
C ILE A 84 -2.07 -2.01 1.61
N LYS A 85 -3.31 -1.61 1.32
CA LYS A 85 -4.18 -2.21 0.31
C LYS A 85 -4.49 -1.14 -0.75
N SER A 86 -4.43 -1.50 -2.02
CA SER A 86 -5.01 -0.68 -3.10
C SER A 86 -6.53 -0.85 -3.17
N SER A 87 -7.20 0.09 -3.84
CA SER A 87 -8.60 -0.03 -4.25
C SER A 87 -8.76 -0.88 -5.51
N GLY A 88 -7.80 -0.76 -6.43
CA GLY A 88 -7.79 -1.44 -7.72
C GLY A 88 -6.71 -2.51 -7.85
N ASN A 89 -6.54 -3.03 -9.07
CA ASN A 89 -5.57 -4.08 -9.38
C ASN A 89 -4.14 -3.55 -9.61
N THR A 90 -3.89 -2.26 -9.34
CA THR A 90 -2.56 -1.66 -9.49
C THR A 90 -2.14 -0.90 -8.23
N MET A 91 -0.83 -0.89 -7.96
CA MET A 91 -0.23 -0.12 -6.88
C MET A 91 1.14 0.38 -7.32
N TYR A 92 1.43 1.66 -7.06
CA TYR A 92 2.72 2.26 -7.36
C TYR A 92 3.46 2.57 -6.05
N VAL A 93 4.70 2.10 -5.95
CA VAL A 93 5.56 2.30 -4.78
C VAL A 93 6.78 3.10 -5.21
N LYS A 94 7.10 4.17 -4.49
CA LYS A 94 8.24 5.04 -4.75
C LYS A 94 9.13 5.12 -3.52
N PHE A 95 10.42 4.90 -3.70
CA PHE A 95 11.44 5.15 -2.67
C PHE A 95 12.35 6.30 -3.09
N VAL A 96 12.58 7.24 -2.17
CA VAL A 96 13.49 8.37 -2.35
C VAL A 96 14.47 8.41 -1.19
N SER A 97 15.76 8.61 -1.49
CA SER A 97 16.80 8.96 -0.51
C SER A 97 17.47 10.29 -0.84
N ASP A 98 17.83 11.04 0.21
CA ASP A 98 18.67 12.23 0.16
C ASP A 98 20.17 11.86 0.18
N GLU A 99 21.03 12.87 0.37
CA GLU A 99 22.48 12.71 0.32
C GLU A 99 23.10 12.09 1.60
N SER A 100 22.36 11.89 2.70
CA SER A 100 22.99 11.51 3.98
C SER A 100 22.16 10.61 4.92
N ARG A 101 22.86 9.97 5.87
CA ARG A 101 22.26 9.15 6.94
C ARG A 101 21.43 7.97 6.42
N GLN A 102 21.96 7.31 5.40
CA GLN A 102 21.46 6.07 4.86
C GLN A 102 21.24 5.03 5.96
N LYS A 103 20.34 4.08 5.69
CA LYS A 103 19.95 3.03 6.61
C LYS A 103 19.81 1.74 5.81
N VAL A 104 19.58 0.63 6.49
CA VAL A 104 19.30 -0.67 5.86
C VAL A 104 18.12 -0.63 4.87
N GLY A 105 17.17 0.30 5.06
CA GLY A 105 16.04 0.47 4.14
C GLY A 105 14.89 -0.47 4.44
N PHE A 106 14.35 -1.13 3.41
CA PHE A 106 13.12 -1.92 3.56
C PHE A 106 13.13 -3.18 2.69
N SER A 107 12.33 -4.15 3.13
CA SER A 107 11.87 -5.26 2.31
C SER A 107 10.37 -5.39 2.48
N ALA A 108 9.65 -5.55 1.37
CA ALA A 108 8.21 -5.72 1.36
C ALA A 108 7.81 -6.83 0.39
N SER A 109 6.78 -7.57 0.75
CA SER A 109 6.11 -8.53 -0.15
C SER A 109 4.76 -7.98 -0.57
N PHE A 110 4.35 -8.26 -1.79
CA PHE A 110 3.01 -7.97 -2.29
C PHE A 110 2.37 -9.24 -2.84
N VAL A 111 1.06 -9.32 -2.70
CA VAL A 111 0.24 -10.44 -3.18
C VAL A 111 -1.09 -9.91 -3.70
N PRO A 112 -1.74 -10.63 -4.64
CA PRO A 112 -3.14 -10.39 -4.95
C PRO A 112 -4.01 -10.76 -3.75
N ALA A 113 -5.07 -9.99 -3.52
CA ALA A 113 -6.16 -10.36 -2.61
C ALA A 113 -7.48 -9.94 -3.22
N SER A 114 -8.57 -10.62 -2.90
CA SER A 114 -9.91 -10.18 -3.31
C SER A 114 -10.23 -8.80 -2.70
N CYS A 115 -10.98 -7.97 -3.42
CA CYS A 115 -11.48 -6.71 -2.87
C CYS A 115 -12.38 -6.96 -1.65
N GLY A 116 -12.33 -6.06 -0.67
CA GLY A 116 -12.99 -6.20 0.64
C GLY A 116 -12.05 -6.59 1.79
N GLY A 117 -12.57 -7.37 2.75
CA GLY A 117 -11.80 -7.89 3.88
C GLY A 117 -12.51 -7.83 5.23
N GLU A 118 -11.75 -8.11 6.30
CA GLU A 118 -12.27 -8.14 7.66
C GLU A 118 -12.14 -6.77 8.36
N PHE A 119 -13.22 -6.33 9.01
CA PHE A 119 -13.28 -5.15 9.86
C PHE A 119 -13.68 -5.56 11.27
N VAL A 120 -13.05 -4.94 12.26
CA VAL A 120 -13.39 -5.14 13.68
C VAL A 120 -13.84 -3.82 14.29
N GLY A 121 -15.04 -3.77 14.85
CA GLY A 121 -15.65 -2.57 15.41
C GLY A 121 -16.49 -1.79 14.41
N SER A 122 -16.36 -0.46 14.41
CA SER A 122 -17.14 0.48 13.58
C SER A 122 -16.27 1.21 12.55
N GLY A 123 -16.84 1.55 11.40
CA GLY A 123 -16.15 2.30 10.36
C GLY A 123 -17.00 2.50 9.11
N VAL A 124 -16.36 2.96 8.04
CA VAL A 124 -16.99 3.13 6.72
C VAL A 124 -16.37 2.11 5.76
N ILE A 125 -17.23 1.40 5.02
CA ILE A 125 -16.83 0.62 3.84
C ILE A 125 -17.37 1.31 2.61
N ALA A 126 -16.68 1.13 1.49
CA ALA A 126 -17.10 1.65 0.20
C ALA A 126 -16.79 0.62 -0.89
N SER A 127 -17.48 0.72 -2.02
CA SER A 127 -17.11 0.00 -3.23
C SER A 127 -15.66 0.33 -3.63
N PRO A 128 -14.99 -0.55 -4.40
CA PRO A 128 -13.73 -0.19 -5.03
C PRO A 128 -13.85 1.18 -5.72
N ASP A 129 -12.79 1.98 -5.62
CA ASP A 129 -12.63 3.24 -6.34
C ASP A 129 -13.62 4.37 -6.00
N PHE A 130 -14.54 4.19 -5.04
CA PHE A 130 -15.45 5.24 -4.58
C PHE A 130 -14.69 6.52 -4.20
N PRO A 131 -15.09 7.73 -4.71
CA PRO A 131 -16.36 8.05 -5.35
C PRO A 131 -16.42 7.85 -6.88
N ALA A 132 -15.36 7.34 -7.51
CA ALA A 132 -15.37 6.99 -8.94
C ALA A 132 -16.15 5.68 -9.19
N GLU A 133 -16.46 5.41 -10.46
CA GLU A 133 -17.12 4.17 -10.86
C GLU A 133 -16.22 2.96 -10.59
N TYR A 134 -16.79 1.94 -9.95
CA TYR A 134 -16.11 0.66 -9.76
C TYR A 134 -16.10 -0.11 -11.08
N LEU A 135 -15.00 -0.83 -11.34
CA LEU A 135 -14.92 -1.68 -12.53
C LEU A 135 -15.96 -2.83 -12.47
N PRO A 136 -16.55 -3.23 -13.61
CA PRO A 136 -17.48 -4.35 -13.66
C PRO A 136 -16.80 -5.69 -13.34
N GLY A 137 -17.57 -6.67 -12.86
CA GLY A 137 -17.08 -8.03 -12.58
C GLY A 137 -16.33 -8.22 -11.26
N LYS A 138 -16.35 -7.22 -10.37
CA LYS A 138 -15.76 -7.33 -9.02
C LYS A 138 -16.67 -8.11 -8.09
N ASN A 139 -16.11 -9.07 -7.36
CA ASN A 139 -16.80 -9.80 -6.30
C ASN A 139 -16.14 -9.50 -4.95
N CYS A 140 -16.56 -8.40 -4.33
CA CYS A 140 -16.00 -7.94 -3.07
C CYS A 140 -16.79 -8.48 -1.88
N SER A 141 -16.09 -8.91 -0.83
CA SER A 141 -16.71 -9.42 0.40
C SER A 141 -16.13 -8.73 1.62
N TRP A 142 -17.00 -8.15 2.45
CA TRP A 142 -16.62 -7.56 3.74
C TRP A 142 -17.15 -8.42 4.87
N LYS A 143 -16.26 -8.78 5.80
CA LYS A 143 -16.63 -9.48 7.04
C LYS A 143 -16.47 -8.51 8.20
N ILE A 144 -17.58 -8.08 8.77
CA ILE A 144 -17.60 -7.12 9.87
C ILE A 144 -17.82 -7.89 11.16
N THR A 145 -16.91 -7.74 12.12
CA THR A 145 -16.96 -8.39 13.42
C THR A 145 -17.06 -7.32 14.50
N VAL A 146 -18.01 -7.47 15.43
CA VAL A 146 -18.17 -6.60 16.61
C VAL A 146 -17.93 -7.41 17.87
N LYS A 147 -17.75 -6.72 19.01
CA LYS A 147 -17.61 -7.39 20.31
C LYS A 147 -18.91 -8.15 20.64
N GLU A 148 -18.77 -9.19 21.45
CA GLU A 148 -19.91 -9.94 21.98
C GLU A 148 -20.92 -8.99 22.66
N GLY A 149 -22.22 -9.21 22.41
CA GLY A 149 -23.32 -8.35 22.87
C GLY A 149 -23.63 -7.16 21.96
N PHE A 150 -22.84 -6.91 20.91
CA PHE A 150 -23.13 -5.87 19.91
C PHE A 150 -23.65 -6.49 18.60
N ILE A 151 -24.42 -5.69 17.84
CA ILE A 151 -24.88 -6.04 16.50
C ILE A 151 -24.26 -5.10 15.47
N VAL A 152 -24.10 -5.58 14.23
CA VAL A 152 -23.68 -4.76 13.11
C VAL A 152 -24.91 -4.05 12.55
N VAL A 153 -24.85 -2.72 12.44
CA VAL A 153 -25.85 -1.90 11.75
C VAL A 153 -25.19 -1.29 10.52
N LEU A 154 -25.79 -1.48 9.35
CA LEU A 154 -25.33 -0.90 8.10
C LEU A 154 -26.22 0.28 7.70
N GLU A 155 -25.58 1.38 7.34
CA GLU A 155 -26.23 2.59 6.82
C GLU A 155 -25.59 2.94 5.48
N PHE A 156 -26.38 2.92 4.41
CA PHE A 156 -25.91 3.31 3.07
C PHE A 156 -26.11 4.81 2.88
N ARG A 157 -24.99 5.56 2.86
CA ARG A 157 -25.01 7.02 2.62
C ARG A 157 -25.07 7.37 1.14
N PHE A 158 -24.51 6.52 0.30
CA PHE A 158 -24.49 6.63 -1.16
C PHE A 158 -24.67 5.23 -1.75
N PHE A 159 -25.59 5.09 -2.71
CA PHE A 159 -25.85 3.85 -3.44
C PHE A 159 -26.40 4.20 -4.81
N GLN A 160 -25.80 3.64 -5.87
CA GLN A 160 -26.16 3.87 -7.27
C GLN A 160 -26.05 2.56 -8.04
#